data_AF-A0A0F9QXN2-F1
#
_entry.id   AF-A0A0F9QXN2-F1
#
_cell.length_a   1.000
_cell.length_b   1.000
_cell.length_c   1.000
_cell.angle_alpha   90.00
_cell.angle_beta   90.00
_cell.angle_gamma   90.00
#
_symmetry.space_group_name_H-M   'P 1'
#
loop_
_entity.id
_entity.type
_entity.pdbx_description
1 polymer ?
#
loop_
_entity_poly.entity_id
_entity_poly.type
_entity_poly.pdbx_seq_one_letter_code
_entity_poly.pdbx_strand_id
1 'polypeptide(L)' 'MSIKSKIEQLTIQERQQLAHAFDRGFSQFIETNNSTFVGVNLDHKRLRHLVIEEEVGVWSTGKIQKL' A
#
# COMPACT_ATOMS: atom_id res chain seq x y z
N MET A 1 -0.80 -7.71 12.54
CA MET A 1 -2.04 -7.25 11.87
C MET A 1 -1.97 -7.72 10.43
N SER A 2 -3.07 -8.16 9.83
CA SER A 2 -3.07 -8.58 8.43
C SER A 2 -3.29 -7.39 7.50
N ILE A 3 -2.93 -7.56 6.23
CA ILE A 3 -3.25 -6.61 5.15
C ILE A 3 -4.73 -6.18 5.16
N LYS A 4 -5.65 -7.10 5.47
CA LYS A 4 -7.09 -6.82 5.54
C LYS A 4 -7.42 -5.77 6.59
N SER A 5 -6.85 -5.89 7.79
CA SER A 5 -7.07 -4.95 8.89
C SER A 5 -6.62 -3.54 8.52
N LYS A 6 -5.55 -3.39 7.73
CA LYS A 6 -5.07 -2.10 7.26
C LYS A 6 -5.93 -1.51 6.15
N ILE A 7 -6.46 -2.34 5.24
CA ILE A 7 -7.42 -1.90 4.21
C ILE A 7 -8.74 -1.43 4.84
N GLU A 8 -9.18 -2.05 5.93
CA GLU A 8 -10.39 -1.64 6.67
C GLU A 8 -10.24 -0.26 7.32
N GLN A 9 -9.02 0.12 7.72
CA GLN A 9 -8.71 1.44 8.29
C GLN A 9 -8.72 2.57 7.26
N LEU A 10 -8.67 2.24 5.97
CA LEU A 10 -8.72 3.23 4.90
C LEU A 10 -10.12 3.86 4.80
N THR A 11 -10.16 5.11 4.38
CA THR A 11 -11.38 5.77 3.95
C THR A 11 -11.91 5.13 2.66
N ILE A 12 -13.18 5.41 2.33
CA ILE A 12 -13.79 4.93 1.09
C ILE A 12 -13.02 5.45 -0.13
N GLN A 13 -12.55 6.70 -0.09
CA GLN A 13 -11.82 7.33 -1.20
C GLN A 13 -10.46 6.66 -1.44
N GLU A 14 -9.70 6.39 -0.37
CA GLU A 14 -8.41 5.69 -0.45
C GLU A 14 -8.57 4.26 -0.99
N ARG A 15 -9.61 3.55 -0.56
CA ARG A 15 -9.94 2.23 -1.11
C ARG A 15 -10.27 2.31 -2.60
N GLN A 16 -11.03 3.31 -3.04
CA GLN A 16 -11.34 3.51 -4.45
C GLN A 16 -10.10 3.83 -5.28
N GLN A 17 -9.16 4.62 -4.73
CA GLN A 17 -7.90 4.91 -5.41
C GLN A 17 -7.05 3.65 -5.59
N LEU A 18 -6.91 2.83 -4.55
CA LEU A 18 -6.19 1.56 -4.63
C LEU A 18 -6.88 0.56 -5.56
N ALA A 19 -8.21 0.48 -5.52
CA ALA A 19 -8.99 -0.36 -6.43
C ALA A 19 -8.80 0.05 -7.90
N HIS A 20 -8.86 1.35 -8.20
CA HIS A 20 -8.60 1.86 -9.54
C HIS A 20 -7.17 1.56 -10.00
N ALA A 21 -6.17 1.70 -9.12
CA ALA A 21 -4.78 1.36 -9.41
C ALA A 21 -4.56 -0.14 -9.65
N PHE A 22 -5.25 -0.97 -8.86
CA PHE A 22 -5.29 -2.42 -9.03
C PHE A 22 -5.86 -2.79 -10.41
N ASP A 23 -7.04 -2.28 -10.76
CA ASP A 23 -7.72 -2.58 -12.03
C ASP A 23 -6.93 -2.13 -13.26
N ARG A 24 -6.19 -1.02 -13.13
CA ARG A 24 -5.37 -0.45 -14.21
C ARG A 24 -3.93 -0.98 -14.23
N GLY A 25 -3.53 -1.76 -13.23
CA GLY A 25 -2.19 -2.37 -13.17
C GLY A 25 -1.05 -1.37 -12.94
N PHE A 26 -1.31 -0.22 -12.31
CA PHE A 26 -0.25 0.74 -11.97
C PHE A 26 0.04 0.78 -10.47
N SER A 27 1.27 1.19 -10.13
CA SER A 27 1.76 1.30 -8.76
C SER A 27 1.08 2.46 -8.03
N GLN A 28 0.45 2.18 -6.89
CA GLN A 28 -0.13 3.20 -6.01
C GLN A 28 -0.05 2.74 -4.56
N PHE A 29 0.24 3.67 -3.64
CA PHE A 29 0.13 3.42 -2.21
C PHE A 29 -0.55 4.57 -1.49
N ILE A 30 -1.10 4.27 -0.33
CA ILE A 30 -1.66 5.21 0.62
C ILE A 30 -0.86 5.09 1.91
N GLU A 31 -0.38 6.22 2.43
CA GLU A 31 0.19 6.28 3.78
C GLU A 31 -0.96 6.19 4.79
N THR A 32 -0.84 5.22 5.69
CA THR A 32 -1.69 5.06 6.85
C THR A 32 -0.99 5.60 8.10
N ASN A 33 -1.74 5.71 9.20
CA ASN A 33 -1.20 6.20 10.47
C ASN A 33 0.11 5.49 10.88
N ASN A 34 0.96 6.19 11.62
CA ASN A 34 2.25 5.69 12.11
C ASN A 34 3.30 5.38 11.02
N SER A 35 3.32 6.14 9.92
CA SER A 35 4.28 5.96 8.82
C SER A 35 4.25 4.54 8.26
N THR A 36 3.04 3.98 8.15
CA THR A 36 2.80 2.71 7.48
C THR A 36 2.13 2.97 6.14
N PHE A 37 2.10 1.98 5.26
CA PHE A 37 1.38 2.12 3.99
C PHE A 37 0.61 0.86 3.62
N VAL A 38 -0.37 1.04 2.75
CA VAL A 38 -1.02 -0.02 1.98
C VAL A 38 -0.94 0.37 0.52
N GLY A 39 -0.48 -0.53 -0.34
CA GLY A 39 -0.35 -0.26 -1.77
C GLY A 39 -0.58 -1.47 -2.64
N VAL A 40 -0.68 -1.19 -3.93
CA VAL A 40 -0.88 -2.17 -5.00
C VAL A 40 0.14 -1.98 -6.11
N ASN A 41 0.55 -3.09 -6.72
CA ASN A 41 1.47 -3.14 -7.86
C ASN A 41 2.78 -2.36 -7.60
N LEU A 42 3.30 -2.40 -6.37
CA LEU A 42 4.46 -1.60 -5.98
C LEU A 42 5.76 -2.15 -6.59
N ASP A 43 6.54 -1.26 -7.20
CA ASP A 43 7.89 -1.59 -7.66
C ASP A 43 8.92 -1.27 -6.57
N HIS A 44 9.35 -2.32 -5.87
CA HIS A 44 10.39 -2.28 -4.83
C HIS A 44 11.68 -1.56 -5.28
N LYS A 45 12.03 -1.60 -6.58
CA LYS A 45 13.26 -0.96 -7.08
C LYS A 45 13.13 0.56 -7.15
N ARG A 46 11.91 1.06 -7.41
CA ARG A 46 11.60 2.49 -7.51
C ARG A 46 11.27 3.11 -6.16
N LEU A 47 10.63 2.35 -5.28
CA LEU A 47 10.12 2.82 -3.99
C LEU A 47 11.03 2.39 -2.82
N ARG A 48 12.31 2.80 -2.84
CA ARG A 48 13.31 2.41 -1.83
C ARG A 48 13.01 2.88 -0.40
N HIS A 49 12.14 3.87 -0.26
CA HIS A 49 11.67 4.38 1.03
C HIS A 49 10.51 3.54 1.61
N LEU A 50 9.99 2.56 0.86
CA LEU A 50 8.96 1.65 1.32
C LEU A 50 9.60 0.31 1.72
N VAL A 51 9.46 -0.03 2.99
CA VAL A 51 9.83 -1.35 3.50
C VAL A 51 8.57 -2.19 3.52
N ILE A 52 8.44 -3.13 2.58
CA ILE A 52 7.32 -4.07 2.53
C ILE A 52 7.50 -5.13 3.64
N GLU A 53 6.53 -5.20 4.54
CA GLU A 53 6.48 -6.16 5.65
C GLU A 53 5.61 -7.38 5.31
N GLU A 54 4.54 -7.19 4.51
CA GLU A 54 3.62 -8.24 4.08
C GLU A 54 3.18 -7.99 2.64
N GLU A 55 3.12 -9.06 1.84
CA GLU A 55 2.70 -9.03 0.44
C GLU A 55 1.70 -10.17 0.18
N VAL A 56 0.59 -9.85 -0.48
CA VAL A 56 -0.47 -10.80 -0.87
C VAL A 56 -0.89 -10.51 -2.31
N GLY A 57 -0.38 -11.30 -3.24
CA GLY A 57 -0.58 -11.06 -4.67
C GLY A 57 0.06 -9.73 -5.07
N VAL A 58 -0.75 -8.81 -5.59
CA VAL A 58 -0.27 -7.45 -5.95
C VAL A 58 -0.41 -6.44 -4.82
N TRP A 59 -0.96 -6.83 -3.67
CA TRP A 59 -1.12 -5.95 -2.52
C TRP A 59 0.09 -6.06 -1.62
N SER A 60 0.52 -4.92 -1.08
CA SER A 60 1.64 -4.85 -0.15
C SER A 60 1.32 -3.89 0.98
N THR A 61 1.89 -4.15 2.14
CA THR A 61 1.88 -3.23 3.27
C THR A 61 3.24 -3.23 3.96
N GLY A 62 3.54 -2.14 4.65
CA GLY A 62 4.68 -2.09 5.54
C GLY A 62 4.90 -0.70 6.09
N LYS A 63 6.16 -0.28 6.15
CA LYS A 63 6.59 0.99 6.75
C LYS A 63 7.22 1.91 5.72
N ILE A 64 7.02 3.20 5.90
CA ILE A 64 7.67 4.26 5.15
C ILE A 64 8.89 4.71 5.96
N GLN A 65 10.09 4.47 5.43
CA GLN A 65 11.31 5.07 5.95
C GLN A 65 11.38 6.52 5.44
N LYS A 66 11.33 7.48 6.36
CA LYS A 66 11.66 8.87 6.04
C LYS A 66 13.16 8.94 5.74
N LEU A 67 13.48 9.33 4.50
CA LEU A 67 14.84 9.69 4.08
C LEU A 67 15.30 10.97 4.78
#